data_AF-A0A1T3CBQ1-F1
#
_entry.id   AF-A0A1T3CBQ1-F1
#
_cell.length_a   1.000
_cell.length_b   1.000
_cell.length_c   1.000
_cell.angle_alpha   90.00
_cell.angle_beta   90.00
_cell.angle_gamma   90.00
#
_symmetry.space_group_name_H-M   'P 1'
#
loop_
_entity.id
_entity.type
_entity.pdbx_description
1 polymer ?
#
loop_
_entity_poly.entity_id
_entity_poly.type
_entity_poly.pdbx_seq_one_letter_code
_entity_poly.pdbx_strand_id
1 'polypeptide(L)'
;MAWTVYEGGEQVDFTMPAWGWPLILVNVLILLPISFLVNYTLFHIYPVFTIIEDENPPAYEPLPINGGHDEEATVGSTAKPTDGAARTVTSSLRSINRLLTSHGGWRANTRGFMIAFTQNVLTGIVASIFSWGPVKPFAELLASLVLVQFATAWVHIVISHPSPRRFWRRLPPFKRAFDATWKAIVIYWAATQVHKWVPYLLAVLIGFDAPTLDNLKKSSGASDALRDGNIAYLIKATVYTLLSTMLYVVVIIPARVVVVRIQASLLPEDEDPIIPFDRSFEGKVEPAVVGGLGYATISDAWSTFSKAAWRRVVILYAKIVGIFAFVSLLSWVLIIPTALAIIKAGSKST
;
A
#
# COMPACT_ATOMS: atom_id res chain seq x y z
N MET A 1 -27.85 24.91 6.89
CA MET A 1 -27.20 24.14 7.97
C MET A 1 -26.25 25.10 8.65
N ALA A 2 -26.57 25.52 9.87
CA ALA A 2 -25.75 26.42 10.66
C ALA A 2 -24.72 25.58 11.45
N TRP A 3 -23.49 26.06 11.50
CA TRP A 3 -22.40 25.44 12.23
C TRP A 3 -21.87 26.44 13.25
N THR A 4 -21.76 26.04 14.52
CA THR A 4 -21.16 26.89 15.54
C THR A 4 -19.64 26.94 15.35
N VAL A 5 -19.10 28.13 15.07
CA VAL A 5 -17.67 28.39 14.96
C VAL A 5 -17.26 29.35 16.09
N TYR A 6 -16.07 29.16 16.65
CA TYR A 6 -15.53 30.07 17.67
C TYR A 6 -14.70 31.17 17.00
N GLU A 7 -15.06 32.42 17.24
CA GLU A 7 -14.32 33.58 16.78
C GLU A 7 -14.14 34.54 17.95
N GLY A 8 -12.89 34.82 18.35
CA GLY A 8 -12.60 35.68 19.50
C GLY A 8 -13.06 35.16 20.87
N GLY A 9 -13.47 33.89 20.97
CA GLY A 9 -14.04 33.29 22.20
C GLY A 9 -15.57 33.28 22.24
N GLU A 10 -16.24 33.90 21.26
CA GLU A 10 -17.70 33.87 21.11
C GLU A 10 -18.15 32.80 20.12
N GLN A 11 -19.32 32.19 20.38
CA GLN A 11 -19.96 31.25 19.45
C GLN A 11 -20.68 32.05 18.37
N VAL A 12 -20.28 31.87 17.12
CA VAL A 12 -20.89 32.50 15.96
C VAL A 12 -21.51 31.41 15.08
N ASP A 13 -22.77 31.59 14.70
CA ASP A 13 -23.44 30.68 13.78
C ASP A 13 -22.98 30.96 12.34
N PHE A 14 -22.18 30.05 11.81
CA PHE A 14 -21.72 30.08 10.43
C PHE A 14 -22.73 29.37 9.52
N THR A 15 -23.32 30.13 8.61
CA THR A 15 -24.19 29.59 7.57
C THR A 15 -23.42 29.46 6.25
N MET A 16 -23.24 28.22 5.82
CA MET A 16 -22.51 27.92 4.59
C MET A 16 -23.31 28.34 3.35
N PRO A 17 -22.70 29.03 2.37
CA PRO A 17 -23.36 29.39 1.12
C PRO A 17 -23.87 28.15 0.39
N ALA A 18 -25.06 28.24 -0.22
CA ALA A 18 -25.66 27.12 -0.95
C ALA A 18 -24.76 26.57 -2.07
N TRP A 19 -23.98 27.44 -2.73
CA TRP A 19 -23.01 27.06 -3.78
C TRP A 19 -21.76 26.35 -3.24
N GLY A 20 -21.48 26.45 -1.94
CA GLY A 20 -20.34 25.76 -1.33
C GLY A 20 -20.49 24.24 -1.36
N TRP A 21 -21.72 23.73 -1.22
CA TRP A 21 -21.99 22.29 -1.19
C TRP A 21 -21.65 21.61 -2.52
N PRO A 22 -22.11 22.12 -3.68
CA PRO A 22 -21.66 21.64 -4.98
C PRO A 22 -20.14 21.64 -5.14
N LEU A 23 -19.42 22.67 -4.69
CA LEU A 23 -17.96 22.71 -4.82
C LEU A 23 -17.25 21.65 -3.97
N ILE A 24 -17.71 21.45 -2.73
CA ILE A 24 -17.18 20.36 -1.89
C ILE A 24 -17.44 19.01 -2.57
N LEU A 25 -18.65 18.80 -3.11
CA LEU A 25 -18.98 17.57 -3.80
C LEU A 25 -18.08 17.34 -5.02
N VAL A 26 -17.83 18.37 -5.83
CA VAL A 26 -16.90 18.30 -6.98
C VAL A 26 -15.48 17.94 -6.52
N ASN A 27 -14.97 18.58 -5.46
CA ASN A 27 -13.67 18.25 -4.90
C ASN A 27 -13.60 16.78 -4.46
N VAL A 28 -14.63 16.28 -3.78
CA VAL A 28 -14.71 14.87 -3.35
C VAL A 28 -14.73 13.93 -4.55
N LEU A 29 -15.56 14.21 -5.58
CA LEU A 29 -15.68 13.38 -6.77
C LEU A 29 -14.37 13.29 -7.57
N ILE A 30 -13.55 14.33 -7.55
CA ILE A 30 -12.24 14.33 -8.24
C ILE A 30 -11.15 13.72 -7.37
N LEU A 31 -11.04 14.15 -6.11
CA LEU A 31 -9.91 13.79 -5.26
C LEU A 31 -10.04 12.37 -4.70
N LEU A 32 -11.24 11.86 -4.45
CA LEU A 32 -11.43 10.54 -3.86
C LEU A 32 -10.95 9.41 -4.79
N PRO A 33 -11.29 9.36 -6.10
CA PRO A 33 -10.74 8.35 -7.01
C PRO A 33 -9.21 8.45 -7.18
N ILE A 34 -8.67 9.67 -7.24
CA ILE A 34 -7.22 9.88 -7.37
C ILE A 34 -6.51 9.40 -6.11
N SER A 35 -6.98 9.81 -4.95
CA SER A 35 -6.47 9.36 -3.65
C SER A 35 -6.57 7.85 -3.51
N PHE A 36 -7.68 7.25 -3.95
CA PHE A 36 -7.87 5.81 -3.97
C PHE A 36 -6.82 5.12 -4.86
N LEU A 37 -6.59 5.58 -6.09
CA LEU A 37 -5.58 4.99 -6.98
C LEU A 37 -4.16 5.11 -6.41
N VAL A 38 -3.80 6.26 -5.86
CA VAL A 38 -2.48 6.46 -5.27
C VAL A 38 -2.30 5.56 -4.04
N ASN A 39 -3.22 5.65 -3.07
CA ASN A 39 -3.09 4.91 -1.82
C ASN A 39 -3.26 3.40 -2.01
N TYR A 40 -4.27 2.96 -2.77
CA TYR A 40 -4.53 1.53 -2.93
C TYR A 40 -3.65 0.91 -4.03
N THR A 41 -3.74 1.41 -5.25
CA THR A 41 -3.07 0.79 -6.39
C THR A 41 -1.55 0.99 -6.33
N LEU A 42 -1.09 2.23 -6.16
CA LEU A 42 0.35 2.52 -6.21
C LEU A 42 1.07 2.05 -4.94
N PHE A 43 0.57 2.32 -3.73
CA PHE A 43 1.26 1.90 -2.50
C PHE A 43 1.03 0.43 -2.11
N HIS A 44 -0.02 -0.25 -2.58
CA HIS A 44 -0.27 -1.65 -2.24
C HIS A 44 -0.09 -2.62 -3.41
N ILE A 45 -0.79 -2.45 -4.51
CA ILE A 45 -0.77 -3.45 -5.60
C ILE A 45 0.59 -3.50 -6.29
N TYR A 46 1.11 -2.36 -6.74
CA TYR A 46 2.32 -2.36 -7.58
C TYR A 46 3.57 -2.90 -6.88
N PRO A 47 3.82 -2.57 -5.60
CA PRO A 47 4.93 -3.14 -4.86
C PRO A 47 4.85 -4.66 -4.77
N VAL A 48 3.66 -5.26 -4.64
CA VAL A 48 3.53 -6.73 -4.59
C VAL A 48 4.15 -7.36 -5.83
N PHE A 49 3.79 -6.88 -7.03
CA PHE A 49 4.36 -7.40 -8.28
C PHE A 49 5.88 -7.25 -8.33
N THR A 50 6.42 -6.09 -7.95
CA THR A 50 7.88 -5.89 -7.96
C THR A 50 8.63 -6.73 -6.92
N ILE A 51 7.98 -7.06 -5.81
CA ILE A 51 8.55 -7.88 -4.74
C ILE A 51 8.62 -9.36 -5.14
N ILE A 52 7.62 -9.85 -5.86
CA ILE A 52 7.54 -11.28 -6.21
C ILE A 52 8.08 -11.61 -7.60
N GLU A 53 8.33 -10.61 -8.45
CA GLU A 53 8.81 -10.86 -9.80
C GLU A 53 10.18 -11.55 -9.80
N ASP A 54 10.25 -12.66 -10.52
CA ASP A 54 11.50 -13.34 -10.82
C ASP A 54 12.29 -12.59 -11.91
N GLU A 55 13.59 -12.42 -11.67
CA GLU A 55 14.52 -11.74 -12.57
C GLU A 55 14.99 -12.62 -13.72
N ASN A 56 15.05 -13.93 -13.46
CA ASN A 56 15.56 -14.92 -14.40
C ASN A 56 14.52 -16.01 -14.60
N PRO A 57 13.34 -15.68 -15.17
CA PRO A 57 12.36 -16.70 -15.45
C PRO A 57 12.98 -17.75 -16.36
N PRO A 58 12.74 -19.05 -16.12
CA PRO A 58 13.23 -20.09 -17.01
C PRO A 58 12.77 -19.76 -18.43
N ALA A 59 13.71 -19.81 -19.39
CA ALA A 59 13.40 -19.54 -20.79
C ALA A 59 12.30 -20.52 -21.22
N TYR A 60 11.08 -20.01 -21.39
CA TYR A 60 9.99 -20.83 -21.88
C TYR A 60 10.31 -21.16 -23.34
N GLU A 61 10.87 -22.34 -23.58
CA GLU A 61 11.04 -22.88 -24.92
C GLU A 61 9.63 -23.24 -25.40
N PRO A 62 9.08 -22.54 -26.42
CA PRO A 62 7.78 -22.93 -26.93
C PRO A 62 7.92 -24.33 -27.49
N LEU A 63 7.28 -25.29 -26.81
CA LEU A 63 7.19 -26.66 -27.30
C LEU A 63 6.56 -26.60 -28.70
N PRO A 64 7.23 -27.09 -29.75
CA PRO A 64 6.62 -27.17 -31.06
C PRO A 64 5.40 -28.08 -30.92
N ILE A 65 4.21 -27.51 -31.13
CA ILE A 65 2.99 -28.30 -31.25
C ILE A 65 3.13 -29.05 -32.57
N ASN A 66 3.65 -30.28 -32.49
CA ASN A 66 3.68 -31.18 -33.63
C ASN A 66 2.25 -31.63 -33.91
N GLY A 67 1.68 -31.13 -35.01
CA GLY A 67 0.52 -31.73 -35.65
C GLY A 67 -0.41 -30.74 -36.33
N GLY A 68 -0.16 -30.49 -37.62
CA GLY A 68 -1.19 -30.00 -38.55
C GLY A 68 -0.87 -28.64 -39.17
N HIS A 69 -0.61 -28.66 -40.47
CA HIS A 69 -0.77 -27.52 -41.36
C HIS A 69 -2.16 -26.87 -41.13
N ASP A 70 -2.19 -25.56 -40.89
CA ASP A 70 -2.87 -24.57 -41.73
C ASP A 70 -2.83 -23.18 -41.08
N GLU A 71 -2.89 -22.17 -41.95
CA GLU A 71 -2.57 -20.76 -41.72
C GLU A 71 -3.59 -20.00 -40.84
N GLU A 72 -3.16 -18.79 -40.45
CA GLU A 72 -3.92 -17.71 -39.79
C GLU A 72 -4.11 -17.79 -38.26
N ALA A 73 -3.09 -17.34 -37.52
CA ALA A 73 -3.27 -16.69 -36.24
C ALA A 73 -2.66 -15.28 -36.28
N THR A 74 -3.50 -14.31 -36.63
CA THR A 74 -3.23 -12.90 -36.36
C THR A 74 -3.50 -12.57 -34.89
N VAL A 75 -2.68 -11.65 -34.38
CA VAL A 75 -2.87 -10.83 -33.16
C VAL A 75 -2.39 -11.43 -31.83
N GLY A 76 -1.20 -10.99 -31.40
CA GLY A 76 -1.14 -10.35 -30.07
C GLY A 76 -0.12 -10.82 -29.03
N SER A 77 1.09 -11.26 -29.38
CA SER A 77 2.23 -11.17 -28.45
C SER A 77 3.56 -11.34 -29.20
N THR A 78 3.98 -10.31 -29.93
CA THR A 78 5.37 -10.20 -30.34
C THR A 78 6.20 -9.81 -29.12
N ALA A 79 6.58 -10.81 -28.32
CA ALA A 79 7.79 -10.73 -27.53
C ALA A 79 8.95 -10.62 -28.52
N LYS A 80 9.38 -9.39 -28.84
CA LYS A 80 10.65 -9.17 -29.53
C LYS A 80 11.73 -9.87 -28.70
N PRO A 81 12.61 -10.69 -29.31
CA PRO A 81 13.78 -11.21 -28.62
C PRO A 81 14.66 -10.01 -28.30
N THR A 82 14.74 -9.65 -27.03
CA THR A 82 15.71 -8.67 -26.53
C THR A 82 17.01 -9.40 -26.23
N ASP A 83 18.11 -8.90 -26.80
CA ASP A 83 19.51 -9.19 -26.45
C ASP A 83 19.68 -9.60 -24.98
N GLY A 84 19.78 -10.91 -24.73
CA GLY A 84 20.45 -11.54 -23.57
C GLY A 84 20.02 -11.19 -22.14
N ALA A 85 19.15 -10.23 -21.90
CA ALA A 85 18.73 -9.80 -20.57
C ALA A 85 17.21 -9.83 -20.46
N ALA A 86 16.69 -10.77 -19.66
CA ALA A 86 15.27 -10.83 -19.33
C ALA A 86 14.84 -9.49 -18.70
N ARG A 87 14.11 -8.66 -19.46
CA ARG A 87 13.66 -7.37 -18.98
C ARG A 87 12.46 -7.59 -18.06
N THR A 88 12.67 -7.43 -16.76
CA THR A 88 11.60 -7.46 -15.75
C THR A 88 10.46 -6.51 -16.14
N VAL A 89 9.23 -7.05 -16.15
CA VAL A 89 7.97 -6.35 -16.43
C VAL A 89 7.70 -5.27 -15.40
N THR A 90 8.23 -5.35 -14.17
CA THR A 90 8.08 -4.29 -13.17
C THR A 90 9.09 -3.14 -13.26
N SER A 91 9.88 -3.08 -14.34
CA SER A 91 10.84 -1.99 -14.56
C SER A 91 10.22 -0.57 -14.64
N SER A 92 8.90 -0.45 -14.86
CA SER A 92 8.19 0.83 -14.84
C SER A 92 6.75 0.73 -14.32
N LEU A 93 6.21 1.83 -13.75
CA LEU A 93 4.79 1.92 -13.35
C LEU A 93 3.85 1.67 -14.53
N ARG A 94 4.23 2.13 -15.72
CA ARG A 94 3.44 1.97 -16.95
C ARG A 94 3.44 0.51 -17.42
N SER A 95 4.54 -0.21 -17.27
CA SER A 95 4.60 -1.63 -17.64
C SER A 95 3.79 -2.50 -16.68
N ILE A 96 3.81 -2.21 -15.37
CA ILE A 96 2.92 -2.86 -14.38
C ILE A 96 1.45 -2.57 -14.73
N ASN A 97 1.10 -1.31 -14.99
CA ASN A 97 -0.25 -0.94 -15.40
C ASN A 97 -0.68 -1.69 -16.66
N ARG A 98 0.19 -1.75 -17.67
CA ARG A 98 -0.08 -2.44 -18.94
C ARG A 98 -0.33 -3.93 -18.71
N LEU A 99 0.51 -4.59 -17.91
CA LEU A 99 0.34 -6.00 -17.53
C LEU A 99 -1.00 -6.22 -16.80
N LEU A 100 -1.34 -5.37 -15.84
CA LEU A 100 -2.61 -5.47 -15.13
C LEU A 100 -3.79 -5.31 -16.10
N THR A 101 -3.75 -4.29 -16.95
CA THR A 101 -4.84 -4.02 -17.90
C THR A 101 -4.98 -5.09 -18.99
N SER A 102 -3.89 -5.77 -19.38
CA SER A 102 -3.98 -6.86 -20.37
C SER A 102 -4.70 -8.10 -19.80
N HIS A 103 -4.60 -8.35 -18.50
CA HIS A 103 -5.24 -9.51 -17.86
C HIS A 103 -6.60 -9.21 -17.23
N GLY A 104 -6.88 -7.97 -16.82
CA GLY A 104 -8.11 -7.63 -16.07
C GLY A 104 -8.85 -6.38 -16.54
N GLY A 105 -8.46 -5.81 -17.69
CA GLY A 105 -9.04 -4.58 -18.22
C GLY A 105 -8.90 -3.39 -17.27
N TRP A 106 -9.83 -2.44 -17.37
CA TRP A 106 -9.78 -1.20 -16.58
C TRP A 106 -9.92 -1.42 -15.06
N ARG A 107 -10.65 -2.46 -14.63
CA ARG A 107 -10.84 -2.79 -13.21
C ARG A 107 -9.63 -3.49 -12.58
N ALA A 108 -8.61 -3.85 -13.37
CA ALA A 108 -7.42 -4.56 -12.89
C ALA A 108 -6.67 -3.82 -11.77
N ASN A 109 -6.67 -2.49 -11.79
CA ASN A 109 -6.03 -1.66 -10.76
C ASN A 109 -6.78 -1.64 -9.42
N THR A 110 -8.00 -2.19 -9.38
CA THR A 110 -8.82 -2.28 -8.16
C THR A 110 -8.90 -3.70 -7.61
N ARG A 111 -8.11 -4.62 -8.17
CA ARG A 111 -8.12 -6.03 -7.78
C ARG A 111 -7.79 -6.21 -6.31
N GLY A 112 -8.50 -7.13 -5.68
CA GLY A 112 -8.38 -7.37 -4.24
C GLY A 112 -9.00 -6.28 -3.36
N PHE A 113 -9.60 -5.22 -3.91
CA PHE A 113 -10.08 -4.11 -3.07
C PHE A 113 -11.14 -4.56 -2.07
N MET A 114 -12.09 -5.39 -2.49
CA MET A 114 -13.17 -5.85 -1.59
C MET A 114 -12.64 -6.69 -0.42
N ILE A 115 -11.64 -7.54 -0.63
CA ILE A 115 -11.04 -8.31 0.47
C ILE A 115 -10.18 -7.39 1.35
N ALA A 116 -9.45 -6.43 0.77
CA ALA A 116 -8.67 -5.45 1.54
C ALA A 116 -9.59 -4.57 2.40
N PHE A 117 -10.71 -4.10 1.85
CA PHE A 117 -11.71 -3.33 2.57
C PHE A 117 -12.32 -4.15 3.70
N THR A 118 -12.75 -5.38 3.41
CA THR A 118 -13.28 -6.30 4.43
C THR A 118 -12.25 -6.55 5.53
N GLN A 119 -10.99 -6.78 5.17
CA GLN A 119 -9.90 -6.97 6.13
C GLN A 119 -9.70 -5.72 7.00
N ASN A 120 -9.72 -4.51 6.43
CA ASN A 120 -9.58 -3.28 7.21
C ASN A 120 -10.72 -3.12 8.23
N VAL A 121 -11.96 -3.34 7.81
CA VAL A 121 -13.14 -3.29 8.71
C VAL A 121 -13.02 -4.33 9.82
N LEU A 122 -12.72 -5.59 9.47
CA LEU A 122 -12.56 -6.66 10.44
C LEU A 122 -11.38 -6.41 11.38
N THR A 123 -10.27 -5.84 10.89
CA THR A 123 -9.11 -5.51 11.72
C THR A 123 -9.50 -4.49 12.77
N GLY A 124 -10.28 -3.45 12.42
CA GLY A 124 -10.80 -2.48 13.39
C GLY A 124 -11.70 -3.14 14.45
N ILE A 125 -12.61 -4.01 14.03
CA ILE A 125 -13.50 -4.75 14.95
C ILE A 125 -12.68 -5.64 15.89
N VAL A 126 -11.77 -6.46 15.36
CA VAL A 126 -10.96 -7.38 16.17
C VAL A 126 -10.00 -6.62 17.08
N ALA A 127 -9.37 -5.54 16.59
CA ALA A 127 -8.51 -4.69 17.42
C ALA A 127 -9.31 -4.04 18.56
N SER A 128 -10.57 -3.66 18.34
CA SER A 128 -11.44 -3.11 19.41
C SER A 128 -11.64 -4.12 20.54
N ILE A 129 -11.74 -5.42 20.22
CA ILE A 129 -11.88 -6.49 21.22
C ILE A 129 -10.61 -6.61 22.07
N PHE A 130 -9.43 -6.28 21.53
CA PHE A 130 -8.16 -6.31 22.25
C PHE A 130 -7.75 -4.94 22.85
N SER A 131 -8.62 -3.93 22.78
CA SER A 131 -8.28 -2.55 23.15
C SER A 131 -8.43 -2.24 24.65
N TRP A 132 -8.40 -3.26 25.53
CA TRP A 132 -8.55 -3.10 26.97
C TRP A 132 -7.36 -3.70 27.74
N GLY A 133 -7.11 -3.18 28.94
CA GLY A 133 -6.10 -3.70 29.85
C GLY A 133 -4.66 -3.69 29.28
N PRO A 134 -3.79 -4.63 29.70
CA PRO A 134 -2.38 -4.67 29.32
C PRO A 134 -2.15 -5.12 27.86
N VAL A 135 -3.17 -5.67 27.19
CA VAL A 135 -3.06 -6.15 25.80
C VAL A 135 -3.30 -5.05 24.75
N LYS A 136 -3.84 -3.89 25.16
CA LYS A 136 -4.10 -2.72 24.30
C LYS A 136 -2.95 -2.37 23.32
N PRO A 137 -1.67 -2.28 23.71
CA PRO A 137 -0.60 -1.95 22.77
C PRO A 137 -0.40 -3.01 21.66
N PHE A 138 -0.85 -4.24 21.87
CA PHE A 138 -0.75 -5.34 20.91
C PHE A 138 -2.04 -5.60 20.14
N ALA A 139 -3.08 -4.78 20.33
CA ALA A 139 -4.38 -5.01 19.71
C ALA A 139 -4.32 -5.13 18.17
N GLU A 140 -3.52 -4.28 17.52
CA GLU A 140 -3.29 -4.31 16.07
C GLU A 140 -2.54 -5.59 15.65
N LEU A 141 -1.52 -5.99 16.41
CA LEU A 141 -0.78 -7.24 16.15
C LEU A 141 -1.72 -8.44 16.24
N LEU A 142 -2.47 -8.56 17.34
CA LEU A 142 -3.39 -9.67 17.56
C LEU A 142 -4.47 -9.72 16.47
N ALA A 143 -5.02 -8.57 16.08
CA ALA A 143 -5.97 -8.49 14.97
C ALA A 143 -5.37 -8.97 13.64
N SER A 144 -4.13 -8.55 13.33
CA SER A 144 -3.43 -8.98 12.11
C SER A 144 -3.16 -10.48 12.07
N LEU A 145 -2.84 -11.08 13.23
CA LEU A 145 -2.60 -12.51 13.38
C LEU A 145 -3.88 -13.33 13.23
N VAL A 146 -5.00 -12.88 13.82
CA VAL A 146 -6.32 -13.51 13.67
C VAL A 146 -6.81 -13.44 12.22
N LEU A 147 -6.48 -12.37 11.50
CA LEU A 147 -6.93 -12.13 10.12
C LEU A 147 -5.86 -12.47 9.07
N VAL A 148 -4.87 -13.29 9.42
CA VAL A 148 -3.78 -13.70 8.53
C VAL A 148 -4.25 -14.23 7.18
N GLN A 149 -5.33 -15.01 7.17
CA GLN A 149 -5.92 -15.59 5.96
C GLN A 149 -6.37 -14.52 4.96
N PHE A 150 -6.86 -13.36 5.44
CA PHE A 150 -7.30 -12.27 4.57
C PHE A 150 -6.10 -11.59 3.90
N ALA A 151 -5.03 -11.35 4.65
CA ALA A 151 -3.82 -10.73 4.11
C ALA A 151 -3.17 -11.62 3.04
N THR A 152 -3.08 -12.92 3.31
CA THR A 152 -2.55 -13.90 2.36
C THR A 152 -3.44 -14.02 1.13
N ALA A 153 -4.77 -14.15 1.31
CA ALA A 153 -5.71 -14.22 0.19
C ALA A 153 -5.72 -12.93 -0.65
N TRP A 154 -5.51 -11.77 -0.03
CA TRP A 154 -5.36 -10.51 -0.78
C TRP A 154 -4.16 -10.57 -1.71
N VAL A 155 -3.00 -11.04 -1.25
CA VAL A 155 -1.82 -11.25 -2.11
C VAL A 155 -2.15 -12.22 -3.25
N HIS A 156 -2.79 -13.36 -2.94
CA HIS A 156 -3.19 -14.34 -3.96
C HIS A 156 -4.09 -13.73 -5.04
N ILE A 157 -5.11 -12.97 -4.64
CA ILE A 157 -6.04 -12.31 -5.57
C ILE A 157 -5.34 -11.24 -6.43
N VAL A 158 -4.35 -10.54 -5.87
CA VAL A 158 -3.57 -9.54 -6.58
C VAL A 158 -2.72 -10.19 -7.67
N ILE A 159 -2.06 -11.32 -7.37
CA ILE A 159 -1.05 -11.91 -8.25
C ILE A 159 -1.60 -12.95 -9.23
N SER A 160 -2.69 -13.66 -8.88
CA SER A 160 -3.24 -14.74 -9.72
C SER A 160 -3.95 -14.23 -10.98
N HIS A 161 -4.38 -15.11 -11.87
CA HIS A 161 -5.37 -14.75 -12.89
C HIS A 161 -6.74 -14.37 -12.28
N PRO A 162 -7.58 -13.56 -12.98
CA PRO A 162 -8.95 -13.30 -12.55
C PRO A 162 -9.73 -14.61 -12.44
N SER A 163 -10.41 -14.80 -11.31
CA SER A 163 -11.20 -16.01 -11.04
C SER A 163 -12.68 -15.63 -10.90
N PRO A 164 -13.62 -16.48 -11.37
CA PRO A 164 -15.05 -16.28 -11.14
C PRO A 164 -15.45 -16.56 -9.68
N ARG A 165 -14.56 -17.15 -8.87
CA ARG A 165 -14.84 -17.47 -7.46
C ARG A 165 -14.87 -16.19 -6.62
N ARG A 166 -15.84 -16.10 -5.70
CA ARG A 166 -15.91 -15.05 -4.67
C ARG A 166 -14.68 -15.11 -3.76
N PHE A 167 -14.21 -13.96 -3.27
CA PHE A 167 -12.95 -13.88 -2.51
C PHE A 167 -12.93 -14.74 -1.24
N TRP A 168 -14.06 -14.87 -0.54
CA TRP A 168 -14.15 -15.67 0.69
C TRP A 168 -13.99 -17.18 0.45
N ARG A 169 -14.21 -17.66 -0.79
CA ARG A 169 -13.92 -19.05 -1.17
C ARG A 169 -12.46 -19.27 -1.56
N ARG A 170 -11.67 -18.21 -1.62
CA ARG A 170 -10.23 -18.22 -1.94
C ARG A 170 -9.37 -17.97 -0.70
N LEU A 171 -9.97 -18.01 0.49
CA LEU A 171 -9.22 -17.88 1.74
C LEU A 171 -8.39 -19.16 1.97
N PRO A 172 -7.08 -19.05 2.22
CA PRO A 172 -6.26 -20.21 2.56
C PRO A 172 -6.66 -20.76 3.94
N PRO A 173 -6.38 -22.04 4.23
CA PRO A 173 -6.61 -22.60 5.55
C PRO A 173 -5.87 -21.81 6.64
N PHE A 174 -6.60 -21.38 7.68
CA PHE A 174 -6.07 -20.49 8.73
C PHE A 174 -4.77 -21.00 9.33
N LYS A 175 -4.72 -22.27 9.78
CA LYS A 175 -3.54 -22.86 10.41
C LYS A 175 -2.31 -22.78 9.51
N ARG A 176 -2.47 -23.14 8.23
CA ARG A 176 -1.36 -23.10 7.26
C ARG A 176 -0.87 -21.66 7.02
N ALA A 177 -1.79 -20.71 6.86
CA ALA A 177 -1.44 -19.31 6.67
C ALA A 177 -0.77 -18.72 7.92
N PHE A 178 -1.27 -19.07 9.11
CA PHE A 178 -0.73 -18.64 10.39
C PHE A 178 0.68 -19.20 10.60
N ASP A 179 0.87 -20.52 10.52
CA ASP A 179 2.15 -21.20 10.75
C ASP A 179 3.26 -20.64 9.86
N ALA A 180 2.93 -20.33 8.59
CA ALA A 180 3.87 -19.78 7.64
C ALA A 180 4.24 -18.31 7.91
N THR A 181 3.28 -17.46 8.29
CA THR A 181 3.47 -15.99 8.23
C THR A 181 3.55 -15.29 9.58
N TRP A 182 3.17 -15.93 10.70
CA TRP A 182 3.04 -15.25 12.00
C TRP A 182 4.33 -14.53 12.43
N LYS A 183 5.49 -15.17 12.26
CA LYS A 183 6.80 -14.56 12.61
C LYS A 183 7.08 -13.31 11.78
N ALA A 184 6.81 -13.40 10.47
CA ALA A 184 7.01 -12.28 9.55
C ALA A 184 6.05 -11.13 9.85
N ILE A 185 4.81 -11.43 10.22
CA ILE A 185 3.80 -10.45 10.65
C ILE A 185 4.25 -9.75 11.93
N VAL A 186 4.78 -10.48 12.92
CA VAL A 186 5.32 -9.89 14.16
C VAL A 186 6.49 -8.95 13.86
N ILE A 187 7.41 -9.34 12.98
CA ILE A 187 8.53 -8.49 12.55
C ILE A 187 8.02 -7.24 11.83
N TYR A 188 7.05 -7.40 10.93
CA TYR A 188 6.43 -6.28 10.22
C TYR A 188 5.71 -5.32 11.17
N TRP A 189 4.97 -5.83 12.15
CA TRP A 189 4.35 -5.01 13.19
C TRP A 189 5.41 -4.29 14.05
N ALA A 190 6.49 -4.97 14.45
CA ALA A 190 7.56 -4.33 15.20
C ALA A 190 8.20 -3.20 14.39
N ALA A 191 8.39 -3.41 13.08
CA ALA A 191 8.84 -2.41 12.14
C ALA A 191 7.88 -1.20 12.07
N THR A 192 6.55 -1.40 12.06
CA THR A 192 5.57 -0.30 12.10
C THR A 192 5.62 0.46 13.42
N GLN A 193 5.83 -0.23 14.55
CA GLN A 193 6.02 0.44 15.84
C GLN A 193 7.29 1.29 15.86
N VAL A 194 8.42 0.78 15.38
CA VAL A 194 9.68 1.54 15.30
C VAL A 194 9.51 2.78 14.41
N HIS A 195 8.93 2.62 13.23
CA HIS A 195 8.66 3.73 12.31
C HIS A 195 7.74 4.80 12.92
N LYS A 196 6.77 4.40 13.75
CA LYS A 196 5.83 5.32 14.41
C LYS A 196 6.46 6.04 15.60
N TRP A 197 7.11 5.29 16.50
CA TRP A 197 7.56 5.82 17.79
C TRP A 197 8.87 6.58 17.71
N VAL A 198 9.80 6.21 16.82
CA VAL A 198 11.11 6.88 16.74
C VAL A 198 10.99 8.34 16.27
N PRO A 199 10.29 8.68 15.17
CA PRO A 199 10.08 10.08 14.78
C PRO A 199 9.28 10.86 15.82
N TYR A 200 8.27 10.22 16.44
CA TYR A 200 7.48 10.84 17.49
C TYR A 200 8.33 11.22 18.71
N LEU A 201 9.17 10.31 19.19
CA LEU A 201 10.09 10.57 20.29
C LEU A 201 11.05 11.71 19.95
N LEU A 202 11.59 11.72 18.72
CA LEU A 202 12.44 12.83 18.27
C LEU A 202 11.68 14.16 18.28
N ALA A 203 10.44 14.18 17.79
CA ALA A 203 9.62 15.39 17.78
C ALA A 203 9.42 15.95 19.21
N VAL A 204 9.14 15.08 20.18
CA VAL A 204 9.03 15.47 21.59
C VAL A 204 10.35 16.03 22.13
N LEU A 205 11.48 15.35 21.85
CA LEU A 205 12.80 15.76 22.35
C LEU A 205 13.26 17.12 21.81
N ILE A 206 12.95 17.44 20.55
CA ILE A 206 13.34 18.72 19.94
C ILE A 206 12.30 19.82 20.16
N GLY A 207 11.23 19.56 20.93
CA GLY A 207 10.11 20.48 21.10
C GLY A 207 9.50 20.89 19.75
N PHE A 208 9.28 19.91 18.87
CA PHE A 208 8.59 20.10 17.60
C PHE A 208 7.14 19.68 17.79
N ASP A 209 6.24 20.66 17.75
CA ASP A 209 4.80 20.43 17.67
C ASP A 209 4.47 19.93 16.27
N ALA A 210 4.69 18.64 16.04
CA ALA A 210 4.37 18.00 14.78
C ALA A 210 2.87 18.23 14.48
N PRO A 211 2.49 18.57 13.24
CA PRO A 211 1.10 18.79 12.85
C PRO A 211 0.32 17.46 12.84
N THR A 212 -0.01 16.99 14.03
CA THR A 212 -0.93 15.86 14.26
C THR A 212 -2.33 16.45 14.41
N LEU A 213 -3.39 15.69 14.08
CA LEU A 213 -4.78 16.14 14.26
C LEU A 213 -5.08 16.70 15.67
N ASP A 214 -4.46 16.14 16.71
CA ASP A 214 -4.61 16.63 18.08
C ASP A 214 -3.86 17.94 18.34
N ASN A 215 -2.69 18.12 17.71
CA ASN A 215 -1.90 19.35 17.81
C ASN A 215 -2.51 20.45 16.95
N LEU A 216 -3.07 20.15 15.77
CA LEU A 216 -3.80 21.13 14.95
C LEU A 216 -5.06 21.68 15.64
N LYS A 217 -5.67 20.91 16.55
CA LYS A 217 -6.79 21.38 17.39
C LYS A 217 -6.35 22.18 18.61
N LYS A 218 -5.14 21.93 19.14
CA LYS A 218 -4.64 22.52 20.39
C LYS A 218 -3.64 23.66 20.19
N SER A 219 -2.89 23.67 19.10
CA SER A 219 -1.81 24.61 18.85
C SER A 219 -2.17 25.54 17.69
N SER A 220 -2.40 26.81 17.99
CA SER A 220 -2.22 27.90 17.03
C SER A 220 -0.76 28.05 16.61
N GLY A 221 0.19 27.58 17.43
CA GLY A 221 1.63 27.74 17.24
C GLY A 221 2.21 27.10 15.96
N ALA A 222 1.74 25.94 15.52
CA ALA A 222 2.22 25.34 14.27
C ALA A 222 1.78 26.15 13.03
N SER A 223 0.54 26.64 13.02
CA SER A 223 0.02 27.52 11.97
C SER A 223 0.66 28.91 12.02
N ASP A 224 0.94 29.44 13.21
CA ASP A 224 1.57 30.75 13.40
C ASP A 224 3.05 30.70 13.01
N ALA A 225 3.80 29.67 13.40
CA ALA A 225 5.22 29.51 13.05
C ALA A 225 5.45 29.30 11.53
N LEU A 226 4.51 28.62 10.85
CA LEU A 226 4.50 28.49 9.38
C LEU A 226 4.17 29.82 8.70
N ARG A 227 3.21 30.59 9.25
CA ARG A 227 2.81 31.91 8.75
C ARG A 227 3.91 32.96 8.93
N ASP A 228 4.64 32.90 10.04
CA ASP A 228 5.72 33.81 10.38
C ASP A 228 7.06 33.41 9.74
N GLY A 229 7.09 32.31 8.97
CA GLY A 229 8.30 31.86 8.26
C GLY A 229 9.44 31.45 9.20
N ASN A 230 9.12 30.90 10.36
CA ASN A 230 10.13 30.53 11.35
C ASN A 230 11.05 29.42 10.81
N ILE A 231 12.27 29.80 10.43
CA ILE A 231 13.29 28.91 9.87
C ILE A 231 13.57 27.72 10.79
N ALA A 232 13.55 27.94 12.11
CA ALA A 232 13.80 26.88 13.09
C ALA A 232 12.71 25.79 13.04
N TYR A 233 11.45 26.19 12.84
CA TYR A 233 10.33 25.26 12.66
C TYR A 233 10.48 24.47 11.35
N LEU A 234 10.83 25.13 10.25
CA LEU A 234 11.06 24.47 8.95
C LEU A 234 12.18 23.43 9.02
N ILE A 235 13.28 23.74 9.70
CA ILE A 235 14.37 22.78 9.92
C ILE A 235 13.87 21.57 10.71
N LYS A 236 13.17 21.77 11.82
CA LYS A 236 12.61 20.67 12.64
C LYS A 236 11.64 19.80 11.83
N ALA A 237 10.76 20.40 11.04
CA ALA A 237 9.81 19.69 10.18
C ALA A 237 10.51 18.88 9.08
N THR A 238 11.54 19.44 8.45
CA THR A 238 12.36 18.74 7.46
C THR A 238 13.08 17.55 8.09
N VAL A 239 13.71 17.73 9.25
CA VAL A 239 14.39 16.63 9.97
C VAL A 239 13.42 15.51 10.33
N TYR A 240 12.25 15.85 10.87
CA TYR A 240 11.19 14.88 11.19
C TYR A 240 10.74 14.08 9.96
N THR A 241 10.48 14.78 8.85
CA THR A 241 10.00 14.18 7.59
C THR A 241 11.06 13.29 6.95
N LEU A 242 12.32 13.73 6.93
CA LEU A 242 13.44 12.95 6.41
C LEU A 242 13.68 11.69 7.24
N LEU A 243 13.66 11.79 8.57
CA LEU A 243 13.80 10.63 9.45
C LEU A 243 12.66 9.63 9.26
N SER A 244 11.41 10.09 9.25
CA SER A 244 10.26 9.20 9.03
C SER A 244 10.36 8.49 7.67
N THR A 245 10.72 9.22 6.61
CA THR A 245 10.89 8.65 5.26
C THR A 245 12.04 7.63 5.24
N MET A 246 13.17 7.94 5.87
CA MET A 246 14.31 7.04 5.97
C MET A 246 13.95 5.76 6.71
N LEU A 247 13.28 5.85 7.86
CA LEU A 247 12.84 4.68 8.62
C LEU A 247 11.83 3.85 7.83
N TYR A 248 10.94 4.48 7.07
CA TYR A 248 10.03 3.75 6.19
C TYR A 248 10.82 2.88 5.19
N VAL A 249 11.83 3.45 4.54
CA VAL A 249 12.65 2.72 3.56
C VAL A 249 13.50 1.62 4.21
N VAL A 250 14.12 1.91 5.35
CA VAL A 250 15.09 1.00 6.00
C VAL A 250 14.41 -0.10 6.83
N VAL A 251 13.21 0.15 7.37
CA VAL A 251 12.58 -0.74 8.36
C VAL A 251 11.29 -1.35 7.80
N ILE A 252 10.41 -0.55 7.20
CA ILE A 252 9.09 -1.02 6.73
C ILE A 252 9.23 -1.82 5.43
N ILE A 253 9.96 -1.31 4.45
CA ILE A 253 10.09 -1.98 3.14
C ILE A 253 10.70 -3.39 3.31
N PRO A 254 11.82 -3.58 4.04
CA PRO A 254 12.36 -4.90 4.36
C PRO A 254 11.36 -5.90 4.94
N ALA A 255 10.67 -5.51 6.00
CA ALA A 255 9.72 -6.40 6.64
C ALA A 255 8.54 -6.73 5.70
N ARG A 256 8.10 -5.76 4.89
CA ARG A 256 7.03 -5.97 3.90
C ARG A 256 7.44 -6.92 2.79
N VAL A 257 8.67 -6.80 2.27
CA VAL A 257 9.22 -7.72 1.25
C VAL A 257 9.13 -9.16 1.74
N VAL A 258 9.60 -9.42 2.96
CA VAL A 258 9.56 -10.77 3.55
C VAL A 258 8.13 -11.29 3.68
N VAL A 259 7.22 -10.51 4.27
CA VAL A 259 5.81 -10.93 4.46
C VAL A 259 5.14 -11.24 3.12
N VAL A 260 5.27 -10.35 2.13
CA VAL A 260 4.63 -10.52 0.82
C VAL A 260 5.16 -11.75 0.10
N ARG A 261 6.48 -12.00 0.14
CA ARG A 261 7.07 -13.19 -0.49
C ARG A 261 6.59 -14.48 0.17
N ILE A 262 6.53 -14.55 1.49
CA ILE A 262 6.00 -15.72 2.21
C ILE A 262 4.51 -15.92 1.86
N GLN A 263 3.71 -14.86 1.85
CA GLN A 263 2.30 -14.93 1.45
C GLN A 263 2.12 -15.41 0.00
N ALA A 264 2.96 -14.93 -0.92
CA ALA A 264 2.94 -15.37 -2.32
C ALA A 264 3.35 -16.85 -2.47
N SER A 265 4.27 -17.35 -1.64
CA SER A 265 4.67 -18.77 -1.64
C SER A 265 3.54 -19.73 -1.25
N LEU A 266 2.51 -19.23 -0.56
CA LEU A 266 1.32 -19.99 -0.19
C LEU A 266 0.27 -20.05 -1.30
N LEU A 267 0.53 -19.46 -2.48
CA LEU A 267 -0.39 -19.50 -3.61
C LEU A 267 -0.63 -20.96 -3.99
N PRO A 268 -1.90 -21.41 -4.08
CA PRO A 268 -2.21 -22.79 -4.44
C PRO A 268 -1.60 -23.22 -5.78
N GLU A 269 -1.29 -24.50 -5.90
CA GLU A 269 -0.72 -25.08 -7.13
C GLU A 269 -1.68 -24.96 -8.33
N ASP A 270 -2.99 -24.87 -8.10
CA ASP A 270 -4.02 -24.70 -9.13
C ASP A 270 -4.21 -23.27 -9.64
N GLU A 271 -3.56 -22.27 -9.04
CA GLU A 271 -3.69 -20.87 -9.45
C GLU A 271 -2.36 -20.30 -9.93
N ASP A 272 -2.19 -20.01 -11.23
CA ASP A 272 -0.95 -19.41 -11.75
C ASP A 272 -0.85 -17.89 -11.51
N PRO A 273 0.36 -17.36 -11.25
CA PRO A 273 0.59 -15.93 -11.13
C PRO A 273 0.68 -15.29 -12.53
N ILE A 274 0.18 -14.07 -12.66
CA ILE A 274 0.22 -13.28 -13.90
C ILE A 274 1.64 -12.83 -14.25
N ILE A 275 2.48 -12.70 -13.24
CA ILE A 275 3.88 -12.30 -13.38
C ILE A 275 4.77 -13.51 -13.16
N PRO A 276 5.92 -13.64 -13.85
CA PRO A 276 6.87 -14.69 -13.55
C PRO A 276 7.27 -14.61 -12.07
N PHE A 277 7.01 -15.69 -11.34
CA PHE A 277 7.26 -15.79 -9.92
C PHE A 277 7.85 -17.17 -9.63
N ASP A 278 9.05 -17.17 -9.06
CA ASP A 278 9.69 -18.39 -8.59
C ASP A 278 9.09 -18.83 -7.25
N ARG A 279 8.25 -19.87 -7.30
CA ARG A 279 7.63 -20.49 -6.11
C ARG A 279 8.62 -21.34 -5.31
N SER A 280 9.70 -21.78 -5.93
CA SER A 280 10.71 -22.64 -5.31
C SER A 280 11.75 -21.86 -4.51
N PHE A 281 11.84 -20.54 -4.71
CA PHE A 281 12.84 -19.67 -4.08
C PHE A 281 14.26 -20.24 -4.29
N GLU A 282 14.65 -20.36 -5.55
CA GLU A 282 15.91 -20.97 -6.00
C GLU A 282 16.05 -22.44 -5.54
N GLY A 283 14.94 -23.18 -5.54
CA GLY A 283 14.88 -24.58 -5.11
C GLY A 283 14.91 -24.82 -3.60
N LYS A 284 14.86 -23.77 -2.76
CA LYS A 284 14.89 -23.91 -1.29
C LYS A 284 13.55 -24.33 -0.68
N VAL A 285 12.45 -24.08 -1.38
CA VAL A 285 11.09 -24.42 -0.93
C VAL A 285 10.64 -25.70 -1.61
N GLU A 286 10.64 -26.78 -0.85
CA GLU A 286 10.08 -28.05 -1.28
C GLU A 286 8.54 -28.06 -1.16
N PRO A 287 7.82 -28.53 -2.19
CA PRO A 287 6.37 -28.67 -2.16
C PRO A 287 5.89 -29.55 -0.99
N ALA A 288 4.71 -29.24 -0.45
CA ALA A 288 4.11 -30.06 0.61
C ALA A 288 3.83 -31.50 0.16
N VAL A 289 3.64 -31.72 -1.15
CA VAL A 289 3.40 -33.03 -1.75
C VAL A 289 4.61 -33.96 -1.63
N VAL A 290 5.83 -33.40 -1.57
CA VAL A 290 7.09 -34.18 -1.42
C VAL A 290 7.60 -34.23 0.03
N GLY A 291 6.81 -33.78 1.00
CA GLY A 291 7.17 -33.78 2.43
C GLY A 291 7.83 -32.50 2.95
N GLY A 292 7.98 -31.48 2.09
CA GLY A 292 8.49 -30.16 2.46
C GLY A 292 7.47 -29.30 3.20
N LEU A 293 7.91 -28.12 3.67
CA LEU A 293 7.02 -27.14 4.33
C LEU A 293 5.94 -26.61 3.36
N GLY A 294 6.21 -26.57 2.05
CA GLY A 294 5.29 -26.05 1.04
C GLY A 294 5.00 -24.55 1.18
N TYR A 295 5.92 -23.79 1.79
CA TYR A 295 5.97 -22.33 1.86
C TYR A 295 7.40 -21.86 2.20
N ALA A 296 7.72 -20.61 1.85
CA ALA A 296 9.01 -20.00 2.12
C ALA A 296 9.18 -19.61 3.60
N THR A 297 10.36 -19.84 4.17
CA THR A 297 10.70 -19.30 5.49
C THR A 297 11.17 -17.85 5.38
N ILE A 298 11.31 -17.15 6.52
CA ILE A 298 11.89 -15.79 6.56
C ILE A 298 13.30 -15.76 5.96
N SER A 299 14.11 -16.78 6.27
CA SER A 299 15.48 -16.87 5.76
C SER A 299 15.50 -17.04 4.24
N ASP A 300 14.62 -17.88 3.70
CA ASP A 300 14.53 -18.11 2.25
C ASP A 300 14.04 -16.84 1.55
N ALA A 301 12.97 -16.22 2.07
CA ALA A 301 12.39 -15.00 1.55
C ALA A 301 13.32 -13.77 1.65
N TRP A 302 14.30 -13.78 2.55
CA TRP A 302 15.32 -12.73 2.62
C TRP A 302 16.53 -13.02 1.74
N SER A 303 17.10 -14.22 1.87
CA SER A 303 18.38 -14.58 1.25
C SER A 303 18.31 -14.67 -0.28
N THR A 304 17.16 -15.08 -0.83
CA THR A 304 16.94 -15.19 -2.29
C THR A 304 16.49 -13.86 -2.92
N PHE A 305 16.46 -12.77 -2.16
CA PHE A 305 16.08 -11.47 -2.71
C PHE A 305 17.33 -10.72 -3.20
N SER A 306 17.52 -10.67 -4.51
CA SER A 306 18.73 -10.12 -5.12
C SER A 306 18.90 -8.61 -4.83
N LYS A 307 20.14 -8.11 -4.93
CA LYS A 307 20.42 -6.66 -4.84
C LYS A 307 19.74 -5.86 -5.96
N ALA A 308 19.55 -6.48 -7.13
CA ALA A 308 18.84 -5.84 -8.24
C ALA A 308 17.35 -5.69 -7.93
N ALA A 309 16.73 -6.70 -7.31
CA ALA A 309 15.35 -6.67 -6.86
C ALA A 309 15.13 -5.60 -5.79
N TRP A 310 16.05 -5.51 -4.81
CA TRP A 310 16.09 -4.41 -3.83
C TRP A 310 16.08 -3.04 -4.48
N ARG A 311 16.99 -2.82 -5.44
CA ARG A 311 17.08 -1.55 -6.15
C ARG A 311 15.77 -1.22 -6.89
N ARG A 312 15.13 -2.20 -7.55
CA ARG A 312 13.84 -1.99 -8.21
C ARG A 312 12.75 -1.58 -7.23
N VAL A 313 12.63 -2.27 -6.09
CA VAL A 313 11.65 -1.95 -5.06
C VAL A 313 11.86 -0.53 -4.51
N VAL A 314 13.09 -0.15 -4.16
CA VAL A 314 13.38 1.19 -3.64
C VAL A 314 13.08 2.28 -4.68
N ILE A 315 13.48 2.08 -5.94
CA ILE A 315 13.16 3.02 -7.02
C ILE A 315 11.65 3.14 -7.24
N LEU A 316 10.92 2.03 -7.17
CA LEU A 316 9.47 2.02 -7.28
C LEU A 316 8.84 2.87 -6.16
N TYR A 317 9.20 2.63 -4.90
CA TYR A 317 8.69 3.43 -3.79
C TYR A 317 9.06 4.91 -3.91
N ALA A 318 10.28 5.24 -4.35
CA ALA A 318 10.67 6.62 -4.60
C ALA A 318 9.77 7.30 -5.65
N LYS A 319 9.42 6.59 -6.75
CA LYS A 319 8.48 7.09 -7.76
C LYS A 319 7.08 7.28 -7.18
N ILE A 320 6.60 6.33 -6.37
CA ILE A 320 5.28 6.41 -5.72
C ILE A 320 5.22 7.59 -4.76
N VAL A 321 6.26 7.80 -3.93
CA VAL A 321 6.36 8.96 -3.03
C VAL A 321 6.35 10.26 -3.80
N GLY A 322 7.07 10.35 -4.92
CA GLY A 322 7.04 11.53 -5.80
C GLY A 322 5.64 11.83 -6.35
N ILE A 323 4.92 10.81 -6.80
CA ILE A 323 3.53 10.95 -7.26
C ILE A 323 2.61 11.37 -6.10
N PHE A 324 2.76 10.75 -4.93
CA PHE A 324 1.97 11.07 -3.75
C PHE A 324 2.19 12.52 -3.31
N ALA A 325 3.44 12.98 -3.25
CA ALA A 325 3.76 14.37 -2.91
C ALA A 325 3.15 15.34 -3.93
N PHE A 326 3.27 15.05 -5.23
CA PHE A 326 2.68 15.87 -6.28
C PHE A 326 1.15 15.95 -6.19
N VAL A 327 0.48 14.81 -6.05
CA VAL A 327 -0.99 14.73 -5.90
C VAL A 327 -1.44 15.43 -4.61
N SER A 328 -0.70 15.29 -3.53
CA SER A 328 -1.01 15.95 -2.26
C SER A 328 -0.91 17.47 -2.39
N LEU A 329 0.15 17.98 -3.03
CA LEU A 329 0.30 19.42 -3.31
C LEU A 329 -0.84 19.94 -4.19
N LEU A 330 -1.19 19.24 -5.26
CA LEU A 330 -2.34 19.61 -6.10
C LEU A 330 -3.65 19.61 -5.33
N SER A 331 -3.84 18.63 -4.44
CA SER A 331 -5.03 18.55 -3.59
C SER A 331 -5.12 19.78 -2.66
N TRP A 332 -4.01 20.20 -2.05
CA TRP A 332 -3.96 21.42 -1.24
C TRP A 332 -4.24 22.69 -2.05
N VAL A 333 -3.70 22.80 -3.27
CA VAL A 333 -3.97 23.91 -4.19
C VAL A 333 -5.45 23.99 -4.58
N LEU A 334 -6.17 22.87 -4.61
CA LEU A 334 -7.61 22.83 -4.87
C LEU A 334 -8.43 23.15 -3.62
N ILE A 335 -8.08 22.56 -2.47
CA ILE A 335 -8.85 22.64 -1.22
C ILE A 335 -8.72 24.01 -0.55
N ILE A 336 -7.53 24.61 -0.51
CA ILE A 336 -7.31 25.87 0.22
C ILE A 336 -8.14 27.03 -0.38
N PRO A 337 -8.10 27.31 -1.69
CA PRO A 337 -8.89 28.40 -2.26
C PRO A 337 -10.39 28.16 -2.15
N THR A 338 -10.84 26.91 -2.32
CA THR A 338 -12.26 26.57 -2.17
C THR A 338 -12.73 26.77 -0.72
N ALA A 339 -11.94 26.36 0.27
CA ALA A 339 -12.22 26.62 1.67
C ALA A 339 -12.25 28.13 1.98
N LEU A 340 -11.26 28.90 1.50
CA LEU A 340 -11.20 30.36 1.71
C LEU A 340 -12.39 31.08 1.06
N ALA A 341 -12.80 30.67 -0.14
CA ALA A 341 -13.96 31.25 -0.83
C ALA A 341 -15.26 30.98 -0.06
N ILE A 342 -15.44 29.76 0.46
CA ILE A 342 -16.61 29.39 1.27
C ILE A 342 -16.63 30.19 2.58
N ILE A 343 -15.49 30.30 3.28
CA ILE A 343 -15.38 31.06 4.53
C ILE A 343 -15.68 32.54 4.28
N LYS A 344 -15.14 33.14 3.22
CA LYS A 344 -15.34 34.55 2.90
C LYS A 344 -16.79 34.89 2.55
N ALA A 345 -17.51 33.96 1.91
CA ALA A 345 -18.88 34.18 1.46
C ALA A 345 -19.95 33.69 2.44
N GLY A 346 -19.57 32.92 3.47
CA GLY A 346 -20.50 32.46 4.49
C GLY A 346 -21.02 33.62 5.33
N SER A 347 -22.31 33.57 5.64
CA SER A 347 -22.95 34.55 6.50
C SER A 347 -22.77 34.14 7.96
N LYS A 348 -22.30 35.08 8.77
CA LYS A 348 -22.17 34.95 10.21
C LYS A 348 -23.35 35.63 10.87
N SER A 349 -24.15 34.89 11.63
CA SER A 349 -25.15 35.48 12.53
C SER A 349 -24.65 35.35 13.97
N THR A 350 -24.76 36.44 14.72
CA THR A 350 -24.50 36.48 16.16
C THR A 350 -25.73 36.03 16.94
#